data_AF-A0A7D5RH01-F1
#
_entry.id   AF-A0A7D5RH01-F1
#
_cell.length_a   1.000
_cell.length_b   1.000
_cell.length_c   1.000
_cell.angle_alpha   90.00
_cell.angle_beta   90.00
_cell.angle_gamma   90.00
#
_symmetry.space_group_name_H-M   'P 1'
#
loop_
_entity.id
_entity.type
_entity.pdbx_description
1 polymer ?
#
loop_
_entity_poly.entity_id
_entity_poly.type
_entity_poly.pdbx_seq_one_letter_code
_entity_poly.pdbx_strand_id
1 'polypeptide(L)'
;MRILEDPEITTMSEKGQVVIPQEMRKHLGIKPKTKFIVYVVGDNIIMRKLDMPDIKKEWKSIFQTMDKKHLKLDEREIAKEIRSYRKEKHKK
;
A
#
# COMPACT_ATOMS: atom_id res chain seq x y z
N MET A 1 -14.27 -10.44 23.82
CA MET A 1 -13.04 -9.78 23.31
C MET A 1 -11.92 -10.16 24.26
N ARG A 2 -10.92 -10.95 23.82
CA ARG A 2 -9.76 -11.25 24.69
C ARG A 2 -8.82 -10.06 24.62
N ILE A 3 -8.64 -9.39 25.75
CA ILE A 3 -7.61 -8.37 25.92
C ILE A 3 -6.30 -9.14 26.10
N LEU A 4 -5.36 -8.95 25.18
CA LEU A 4 -4.07 -9.67 25.16
C LEU A 4 -3.01 -9.00 26.06
N GLU A 5 -3.20 -7.71 26.38
CA GLU A 5 -2.32 -6.90 27.22
C GLU A 5 -3.15 -5.95 28.07
N ASP A 6 -2.75 -5.69 29.32
CA ASP A 6 -3.44 -4.76 30.21
C ASP A 6 -3.52 -3.35 29.60
N PRO A 7 -4.60 -2.59 29.85
CA PRO A 7 -4.76 -1.27 29.27
C PRO A 7 -3.70 -0.31 29.81
N GLU A 8 -2.85 0.20 28.93
CA GLU A 8 -1.94 1.31 29.22
C GLU A 8 -2.60 2.66 28.89
N ILE A 9 -2.48 3.61 29.81
CA ILE A 9 -3.01 4.97 29.63
C ILE A 9 -1.94 5.83 28.93
N THR A 10 -2.34 6.49 27.84
CA THR A 10 -1.50 7.52 27.19
C THR A 10 -2.23 8.84 27.06
N THR A 11 -1.47 9.93 27.09
CA THR A 11 -1.99 11.29 26.98
C THR A 11 -1.91 11.77 25.54
N MET A 12 -2.93 12.50 25.10
CA MET A 12 -2.92 13.18 23.81
C MET A 12 -1.95 14.37 23.85
N SER A 13 -1.09 14.48 22.85
CA SER A 13 -0.20 15.64 22.70
C SER A 13 -0.99 16.90 22.30
N GLU A 14 -0.36 18.07 22.45
CA GLU A 14 -0.94 19.35 22.01
C GLU A 14 -1.34 19.38 20.53
N LYS A 15 -0.69 18.56 19.70
CA LYS A 15 -0.97 18.44 18.26
C LYS A 15 -2.01 17.36 17.94
N GLY A 16 -2.69 16.82 18.95
CA GLY A 16 -3.70 15.77 18.79
C GLY A 16 -3.11 14.39 18.48
N GLN A 17 -1.86 14.12 18.86
CA GLN A 17 -1.23 12.81 18.62
C GLN A 17 -1.35 11.93 19.87
N VAL A 18 -1.69 10.67 19.69
CA VAL A 18 -1.68 9.66 20.76
C VAL A 18 -0.47 8.75 20.58
N VAL A 19 0.27 8.51 21.65
CA VAL A 19 1.40 7.58 21.65
C VAL A 19 0.88 6.15 21.78
N ILE A 20 1.38 5.25 20.94
CA ILE A 20 1.20 3.80 21.09
C ILE A 20 2.37 3.27 21.95
N PRO A 21 2.10 2.73 23.14
CA PRO A 21 3.07 2.05 24.00
C PRO A 21 4.00 1.09 23.28
N GLN A 22 5.21 0.93 23.83
CA GLN A 22 6.25 0.13 23.19
C GLN A 22 5.88 -1.35 23.11
N GLU A 23 5.22 -1.90 24.14
CA GLU A 23 4.83 -3.31 24.19
C GLU A 23 3.79 -3.63 23.10
N MET A 24 2.70 -2.86 23.05
CA MET A 24 1.70 -2.95 21.97
C MET A 24 2.32 -2.80 20.57
N ARG A 25 3.28 -1.88 20.38
CA ARG A 25 3.97 -1.73 19.09
C ARG A 25 4.75 -2.98 18.69
N LYS A 26 5.43 -3.64 19.64
CA LYS A 26 6.17 -4.88 19.40
C LYS A 26 5.20 -6.02 19.06
N HIS A 27 4.15 -6.19 19.86
CA HIS A 27 3.15 -7.24 19.67
C HIS A 27 2.42 -7.13 18.32
N LEU A 28 2.06 -5.91 17.91
CA LEU A 28 1.36 -5.63 16.65
C LEU A 28 2.31 -5.47 15.45
N GLY A 29 3.62 -5.55 15.66
CA GLY A 29 4.63 -5.37 14.61
C GLY A 29 4.53 -4.03 13.90
N ILE A 30 4.24 -2.96 14.65
CA ILE A 30 4.07 -1.59 14.14
C ILE A 30 5.45 -0.95 14.01
N LYS A 31 5.82 -0.57 12.80
CA LYS A 31 7.08 0.12 12.48
C LYS A 31 6.84 1.59 12.16
N PRO A 32 7.86 2.46 12.20
CA PRO A 32 7.74 3.81 11.65
C PRO A 32 7.16 3.78 10.24
N LYS A 33 6.27 4.73 9.92
CA LYS A 33 5.54 4.82 8.64
C LYS A 33 4.49 3.72 8.39
N THR A 34 4.17 2.88 9.38
CA THR A 34 3.00 1.99 9.30
C THR A 34 1.74 2.85 9.13
N LYS A 35 0.92 2.50 8.14
CA LYS A 35 -0.35 3.19 7.88
C LYS A 35 -1.48 2.47 8.61
N PHE A 36 -2.47 3.24 9.06
CA PHE A 36 -3.66 2.72 9.71
C PHE A 36 -4.90 3.26 9.00
N ILE A 37 -5.93 2.43 8.90
CA ILE A 37 -7.30 2.88 8.70
C ILE A 37 -7.84 3.25 10.08
N VAL A 38 -8.39 4.45 10.22
CA VAL A 38 -8.97 4.96 11.46
C VAL A 38 -10.45 5.20 11.23
N TYR A 39 -11.28 4.67 12.11
CA TYR A 39 -12.73 4.86 12.06
C TYR A 39 -13.28 5.02 13.48
N VAL A 40 -14.40 5.73 13.58
CA VAL A 40 -15.11 5.99 14.84
C VAL A 40 -16.36 5.14 14.88
N VAL A 41 -16.57 4.41 15.99
CA VAL A 41 -17.75 3.59 16.23
C VAL A 41 -18.30 3.90 17.61
N GLY A 42 -19.41 4.65 17.66
CA GLY A 42 -19.88 5.27 18.91
C GLY A 42 -18.81 6.20 19.47
N ASP A 43 -18.45 6.00 20.74
CA ASP A 43 -17.40 6.76 21.42
C ASP A 43 -16.00 6.14 21.31
N ASN A 44 -15.84 5.11 20.47
CA ASN A 44 -14.57 4.38 20.31
C ASN A 44 -13.86 4.76 19.02
N ILE A 45 -12.54 4.93 19.10
CA ILE A 45 -11.66 5.02 17.92
C ILE A 45 -11.06 3.65 17.67
N ILE A 46 -11.27 3.10 16.49
CA ILE A 46 -10.68 1.83 16.09
C ILE A 46 -9.67 2.08 14.99
N MET A 47 -8.46 1.54 15.18
CA MET A 47 -7.36 1.62 14.24
C MET A 47 -7.01 0.23 13.73
N ARG A 48 -7.01 0.05 12.41
CA ARG A 48 -6.57 -1.19 11.77
C ARG A 48 -5.33 -0.95 10.96
N LYS A 49 -4.27 -1.75 11.19
CA LYS A 49 -3.05 -1.72 10.38
C LYS A 49 -3.40 -2.00 8.91
N LEU A 50 -2.88 -1.14 8.03
CA LEU A 50 -3.06 -1.26 6.59
C LEU A 50 -1.78 -1.87 6.00
N ASP A 51 -1.86 -3.14 5.64
CA ASP A 51 -0.82 -3.82 4.88
C ASP A 51 -1.01 -3.47 3.40
N MET A 52 -0.34 -2.41 2.93
CA MET A 52 -0.31 -2.15 1.49
C MET A 52 0.53 -3.24 0.83
N PRO A 53 0.04 -3.89 -0.24
CA PRO A 53 0.91 -4.72 -1.07
C PRO A 53 2.10 -3.86 -1.51
N ASP A 54 3.31 -4.42 -1.44
CA ASP A 54 4.50 -3.77 -1.93
C ASP A 54 4.43 -3.78 -3.47
N ILE A 55 3.74 -2.78 -4.02
CA ILE A 55 3.52 -2.61 -5.45
C ILE A 55 4.86 -2.69 -6.19
N LYS A 56 5.98 -2.21 -5.61
CA LYS A 56 7.31 -2.32 -6.24
C LYS A 56 7.80 -3.76 -6.34
N LYS A 57 7.54 -4.60 -5.33
CA LYS A 57 7.87 -6.04 -5.40
C LYS A 57 7.00 -6.77 -6.43
N GLU A 58 5.73 -6.42 -6.51
CA GLU A 58 4.81 -6.98 -7.53
C GLU A 58 5.22 -6.56 -8.94
N TRP A 59 5.55 -5.29 -9.17
CA TRP A 59 6.09 -4.85 -10.47
C TRP A 59 7.40 -5.56 -10.79
N LYS A 60 8.31 -5.70 -9.81
CA LYS A 60 9.58 -6.41 -10.02
C LYS A 60 9.36 -7.87 -10.43
N SER A 61 8.40 -8.58 -9.85
CA SER A 61 8.11 -9.97 -10.22
C SER A 61 7.47 -10.08 -11.61
N ILE A 62 6.61 -9.12 -11.98
CA ILE A 62 6.04 -9.00 -13.33
C ILE A 62 7.16 -8.78 -14.37
N PHE A 63 8.04 -7.80 -14.16
CA PHE A 63 9.17 -7.53 -15.07
C PHE A 63 10.13 -8.72 -15.18
N GLN A 64 10.46 -9.38 -14.07
CA GLN A 64 11.29 -10.60 -14.10
C GLN A 64 10.66 -11.74 -14.89
N THR A 65 9.33 -11.86 -14.86
CA THR A 65 8.60 -12.88 -15.63
C THR A 65 8.55 -12.52 -17.11
N MET A 66 8.42 -11.24 -17.45
CA MET A 66 8.48 -10.76 -18.83
C MET A 66 9.88 -10.95 -19.45
N ASP A 67 10.94 -10.62 -18.70
CA ASP A 67 12.33 -10.80 -19.15
C ASP A 67 12.66 -12.27 -19.43
N LYS A 68 12.22 -13.18 -18.53
CA LYS A 68 12.40 -14.63 -18.68
C LYS A 68 11.67 -15.23 -19.89
N LYS A 69 10.55 -14.63 -20.29
CA LYS A 69 9.78 -15.08 -21.46
C LYS A 69 10.28 -14.50 -22.78
N HIS A 70 11.37 -13.72 -22.78
CA HIS A 70 11.88 -13.01 -23.97
C HIS A 70 10.78 -12.22 -24.71
N LEU A 71 9.76 -11.74 -23.98
CA LEU A 71 8.79 -10.76 -24.47
C LEU A 71 9.47 -9.38 -24.49
N LYS A 72 10.56 -9.27 -25.26
CA LYS A 72 11.11 -7.97 -25.63
C LYS A 72 10.13 -7.37 -26.62
N LEU A 73 9.32 -6.43 -26.15
CA LEU A 73 8.55 -5.58 -27.03
C LEU A 73 9.56 -4.84 -27.93
N ASP A 74 9.55 -5.13 -29.22
CA ASP A 74 10.36 -4.39 -30.19
C ASP A 74 9.79 -2.96 -30.26
N GLU A 75 10.63 -1.96 -30.05
CA GLU A 75 10.26 -0.55 -30.14
C GLU A 75 9.59 -0.23 -31.49
N ARG A 76 9.96 -0.96 -32.54
CA ARG A 76 9.36 -0.83 -33.87
C ARG A 76 7.90 -1.28 -33.89
N GLU A 77 7.57 -2.34 -33.17
CA GLU A 77 6.21 -2.90 -33.09
C GLU A 77 5.30 -1.96 -32.29
N ILE A 78 5.80 -1.44 -31.15
CA ILE A 78 5.12 -0.40 -30.37
C ILE A 78 4.86 0.84 -31.23
N ALA A 79 5.88 1.32 -31.95
CA ALA A 79 5.76 2.51 -32.79
C ALA A 79 4.83 2.30 -34.01
N LYS A 80 4.69 1.05 -34.48
CA LYS A 80 3.75 0.69 -35.53
C LYS A 80 2.32 0.72 -34.99
N GLU A 81 2.10 0.11 -33.82
CA GLU A 81 0.78 0.04 -33.15
C GLU A 81 0.25 1.42 -32.75
N ILE A 82 1.11 2.28 -32.20
CA ILE A 82 0.76 3.67 -31.90
C ILE A 82 0.36 4.43 -33.17
N ARG A 83 1.06 4.19 -34.29
CA ARG A 83 0.76 4.85 -35.58
C ARG A 83 -0.55 4.36 -36.19
N SER A 84 -0.86 3.06 -36.13
CA SER A 84 -2.14 2.51 -36.57
C SER A 84 -3.29 3.09 -35.74
N TYR A 85 -3.18 3.07 -34.42
CA TYR A 85 -4.22 3.62 -33.55
C TYR A 85 -4.49 5.11 -33.79
N ARG A 86 -3.43 5.92 -33.97
CA ARG A 86 -3.56 7.35 -34.31
C ARG A 86 -4.23 7.56 -35.66
N LYS A 87 -3.95 6.72 -36.67
CA LYS A 87 -4.60 6.78 -37.98
C LYS A 87 -6.08 6.41 -37.91
N GLU A 88 -6.44 5.40 -37.13
CA GLU A 88 -7.86 5.01 -36.94
C GLU A 88 -8.64 6.10 -36.22
N LYS A 89 -8.05 6.72 -35.20
CA LYS A 89 -8.69 7.82 -34.46
C LYS A 89 -8.86 9.10 -35.29
N HIS A 90 -8.01 9.33 -36.28
CA HIS A 90 -8.11 10.47 -37.22
C HIS A 90 -9.04 10.20 -38.42
N LYS A 91 -9.48 8.95 -38.64
CA LYS A 91 -10.42 8.56 -39.71
C LYS A 91 -11.89 8.61 -39.27
N LYS A 92 -12.14 8.82 -37.97
CA LYS A 92 -13.46 8.96 -37.35
C LYS A 92 -13.70 10.43 -37.01
#